data_AF-A0AAU5WQ83-F1
#
_entry.id   AF-A0AAU5WQ83-F1
#
_cell.length_a   1.000
_cell.length_b   1.000
_cell.length_c   1.000
_cell.angle_alpha   90.00
_cell.angle_beta   90.00
_cell.angle_gamma   90.00
#
_symmetry.space_group_name_H-M   'P 1'
#
loop_
_entity.id
_entity.type
_entity.pdbx_description
1 polymer ?
#
loop_
_entity_poly.entity_id
_entity_poly.type
_entity_poly.pdbx_seq_one_letter_code
_entity_poly.pdbx_strand_id
1 'polypeptide(L)' 'MPPVFGWRNDVLDNALVARRVHSLSDYQTLNGCLEEITAGDEGELWLLCDAQTRLAERLTVAEAVRNRL' A
#
# COMPACT_ATOMS: atom_id res chain seq x y z
N MET A 1 -14.77 -10.99 0.13
CA MET A 1 -14.16 -9.67 -0.17
C MET A 1 -13.32 -9.80 -1.44
N PRO A 2 -13.28 -8.81 -2.34
CA PRO A 2 -12.44 -8.91 -3.53
C PRO A 2 -10.94 -8.85 -3.15
N PRO A 3 -10.05 -9.52 -3.90
CA PRO A 3 -8.61 -9.44 -3.66
C PRO A 3 -8.12 -8.00 -3.84
N VAL A 4 -7.25 -7.53 -2.94
CA VAL A 4 -6.54 -6.26 -3.16
C VAL A 4 -5.35 -6.53 -4.07
N PHE A 5 -5.50 -6.22 -5.36
CA PHE A 5 -4.43 -6.38 -6.33
C PHE A 5 -3.19 -5.58 -5.92
N GLY A 6 -2.01 -6.17 -6.10
CA GLY A 6 -0.73 -5.56 -5.73
C GLY A 6 -0.26 -5.84 -4.31
N TRP A 7 -0.96 -6.70 -3.55
CA TRP A 7 -0.57 -7.11 -2.20
C TRP A 7 -0.46 -8.64 -2.09
N ARG A 8 0.54 -9.10 -1.34
CA ARG A 8 0.70 -10.48 -0.88
C ARG A 8 0.39 -10.53 0.61
N ASN A 9 -0.59 -11.36 0.98
CA ASN A 9 -1.01 -11.52 2.36
C ASN A 9 -0.31 -12.72 2.99
N ASP A 10 0.19 -12.53 4.20
CA ASP A 10 0.82 -13.52 5.07
C ASP A 10 0.15 -13.45 6.46
N VAL A 11 0.25 -14.53 7.24
CA VAL A 11 -0.09 -14.52 8.67
C VAL A 11 1.22 -14.65 9.45
N LEU A 12 1.50 -13.70 10.34
CA LEU A 12 2.73 -13.66 11.13
C LEU A 12 2.38 -13.37 12.58
N ASP A 13 2.80 -14.24 13.51
CA ASP A 13 2.63 -14.03 14.97
C ASP A 13 1.20 -13.65 15.40
N ASN A 14 0.19 -14.32 14.84
CA ASN A 14 -1.25 -14.04 15.02
C ASN A 14 -1.74 -12.68 14.50
N ALA A 15 -0.95 -11.98 13.71
CA ALA A 15 -1.37 -10.78 12.97
C ALA A 15 -1.50 -11.08 11.48
N LEU A 16 -2.41 -10.38 10.82
CA LEU A 16 -2.52 -10.41 9.36
C LEU A 16 -1.61 -9.34 8.78
N VAL A 17 -0.75 -9.75 7.86
CA VAL A 17 0.25 -8.88 7.26
C VAL A 17 0.06 -8.88 5.75
N ALA A 18 0.11 -7.72 5.13
CA ALA A 18 0.10 -7.56 3.68
C ALA A 18 1.35 -6.81 3.24
N ARG A 19 2.07 -7.36 2.27
CA ARG A 19 3.26 -6.74 1.66
C ARG A 19 2.98 -6.39 0.22
N ARG A 20 3.45 -5.23 -0.23
CA ARG A 20 3.32 -4.87 -1.64
C ARG A 20 4.09 -5.84 -2.53
N VAL A 21 3.51 -6.11 -3.70
CA VAL A 21 4.15 -6.90 -4.77
C VAL A 21 5.17 -6.05 -5.54
N HIS A 22 4.94 -4.74 -5.60
CA HIS A 22 5.81 -3.79 -6.29
C HIS A 22 6.39 -2.78 -5.30
N SER A 23 7.67 -2.46 -5.47
CA SER A 23 8.37 -1.45 -4.70
C SER A 23 7.78 -0.06 -4.92
N LEU A 24 7.75 0.74 -3.86
CA LEU A 24 7.42 2.16 -3.90
C LEU A 24 8.57 2.99 -4.47
N SER A 25 8.25 4.14 -5.05
CA SER A 25 9.25 5.18 -5.33
C SER A 25 9.68 5.87 -4.03
N ASP A 26 10.85 6.51 -4.05
CA ASP A 26 11.30 7.35 -2.93
C ASP A 26 10.26 8.44 -2.62
N TYR A 27 9.65 9.02 -3.65
CA TYR A 27 8.61 10.04 -3.48
C TYR A 27 7.38 9.47 -2.77
N GLN A 28 6.93 8.26 -3.13
CA GLN A 28 5.80 7.62 -2.47
C GLN A 28 6.11 7.30 -0.99
N THR A 29 7.29 6.77 -0.71
CA THR A 29 7.73 6.43 0.65
C THR A 29 7.83 7.67 1.53
N LEU A 30 8.46 8.74 1.03
CA LEU A 30 8.59 10.02 1.73
C LEU A 30 7.24 10.68 2.04
N ASN A 31 6.20 10.36 1.27
CA ASN A 31 4.84 10.90 1.43
C ASN A 31 3.86 9.90 2.08
N GLY A 32 4.36 8.87 2.76
CA GLY A 32 3.57 8.04 3.68
C GLY A 32 2.98 6.77 3.07
N CYS A 33 3.39 6.37 1.87
CA CYS A 33 3.13 5.00 1.42
C CYS A 33 3.97 4.00 2.21
N LEU A 34 3.35 2.89 2.57
CA LEU A 34 3.97 1.79 3.31
C LEU A 34 4.14 0.57 2.42
N GLU A 35 5.28 -0.12 2.57
CA GLU A 35 5.57 -1.40 1.91
C GLU A 35 4.84 -2.59 2.57
N GLU A 36 4.54 -2.46 3.87
CA GLU A 36 3.90 -3.48 4.68
C GLU A 36 2.77 -2.86 5.52
N ILE A 37 1.67 -3.60 5.63
CA ILE A 37 0.51 -3.26 6.46
C ILE A 37 0.24 -4.44 7.39
N THR A 38 -0.02 -4.15 8.65
CA THR A 38 -0.46 -5.13 9.65
C THR A 38 -1.85 -4.75 10.14
N ALA A 39 -2.71 -5.74 10.34
CA ALA A 39 -4.08 -5.55 10.82
C ALA A 39 -4.50 -6.67 11.77
N GLY A 40 -5.52 -6.38 12.60
CA GLY A 40 -6.11 -7.33 13.55
C GLY A 40 -7.11 -8.29 12.91
N ASP A 41 -7.73 -7.90 11.79
CA ASP A 41 -8.64 -8.76 11.03
C ASP A 41 -8.59 -8.51 9.51
N GLU A 42 -9.20 -9.41 8.74
CA GLU A 42 -9.12 -9.38 7.27
C GLU A 42 -9.77 -8.12 6.68
N GLY A 43 -10.86 -7.64 7.30
CA GLY A 43 -11.60 -6.47 6.85
C GLY A 43 -10.80 -5.19 7.04
N GLU A 44 -10.17 -5.04 8.21
CA GLU A 44 -9.21 -3.96 8.47
C GLU A 44 -8.04 -4.02 7.49
N LEU A 45 -7.44 -5.20 7.30
CA LEU A 45 -6.32 -5.37 6.36
C LEU A 45 -6.68 -4.89 4.96
N TRP A 46 -7.86 -5.27 4.48
CA TRP A 46 -8.34 -4.88 3.15
C TRP A 46 -8.55 -3.37 3.02
N LEU A 47 -9.17 -2.74 4.02
CA LEU A 47 -9.38 -1.29 4.02
C LEU A 47 -8.06 -0.52 4.02
N LEU A 48 -7.10 -0.95 4.83
CA LEU A 48 -5.78 -0.33 4.91
C LEU A 48 -5.01 -0.49 3.58
N CYS A 49 -5.04 -1.69 2.99
CA CYS A 49 -4.41 -1.94 1.69
C CYS A 49 -5.06 -1.13 0.56
N ASP A 50 -6.39 -1.01 0.50
CA ASP A 50 -7.09 -0.18 -0.50
C ASP A 50 -6.73 1.30 -0.34
N ALA A 51 -6.72 1.82 0.90
CA ALA A 51 -6.31 3.19 1.18
C ALA A 51 -4.86 3.47 0.75
N GLN A 52 -3.96 2.53 1.05
CA GLN A 52 -2.55 2.60 0.66
C GLN A 52 -2.36 2.51 -0.86
N THR A 53 -3.14 1.70 -1.58
CA THR A 53 -3.13 1.66 -3.04
C THR A 53 -3.55 3.01 -3.62
N ARG A 54 -4.67 3.59 -3.17
CA ARG A 54 -5.15 4.90 -3.64
C ARG A 54 -4.17 6.03 -3.37
N LEU A 55 -3.50 6.01 -2.20
CA LEU A 55 -2.46 6.98 -1.88
C LEU A 55 -1.29 6.89 -2.88
N ALA A 56 -0.79 5.67 -3.11
CA ALA A 56 0.32 5.45 -4.04
C ALA A 56 -0.01 5.92 -5.45
N GLU A 57 -1.21 5.62 -5.95
CA GLU A 57 -1.69 6.09 -7.26
C GLU A 57 -1.71 7.62 -7.34
N ARG A 58 -2.18 8.30 -6.29
CA ARG A 58 -2.24 9.76 -6.27
C ARG A 58 -0.84 10.38 -6.21
N LEU A 59 0.07 9.78 -5.48
CA LEU A 59 1.46 10.21 -5.39
C LEU A 59 2.21 9.97 -6.70
N THR A 60 1.92 8.90 -7.45
CA THR A 60 2.45 8.71 -8.81
C THR A 60 2.06 9.87 -9.72
N VAL A 61 0.81 10.31 -9.66
CA VAL A 61 0.34 11.46 -10.45
C VAL A 61 1.05 12.75 -9.99
N ALA A 62 1.17 12.98 -8.68
CA ALA A 62 1.86 14.15 -8.14
C ALA A 62 3.35 14.19 -8.52
N GLU A 63 4.05 13.06 -8.42
CA GLU A 63 5.45 12.90 -8.83
C GLU A 63 5.63 13.20 -10.33
N ALA A 64 4.73 12.68 -11.18
CA ALA A 64 4.75 12.95 -12.60
C ALA A 64 4.52 14.44 -12.93
N VAL A 65 3.67 15.14 -12.16
CA VAL A 65 3.46 16.59 -12.31
C VAL A 65 4.71 17.35 -11.89
N ARG A 66 5.34 16.98 -10.76
CA ARG A 66 6.58 17.60 -10.28
C ARG A 66 7.72 17.47 -11.27
N ASN A 67 7.87 16.30 -11.90
CA ASN A 67 8.97 16.02 -12.84
C ASN A 67 8.77 16.68 -14.23
N ARG A 68 7.61 17.30 -14.49
CA ARG A 68 7.36 18.11 -15.70
C ARG A 68 7.71 19.59 -15.51
N LEU A 69 8.00 20.02 -14.28
CA LEU A 69 8.47 21.35 -13.91
C LEU A 69 10.00 21.36 -13.85
#